data_AF-Q6ZEL8-F1
#
_entry.id   AF-Q6ZEL8-F1
#
_cell.length_a   1.000
_cell.length_b   1.000
_cell.length_c   1.000
_cell.angle_alpha   90.00
_cell.angle_beta   90.00
_cell.angle_gamma   90.00
#
_symmetry.space_group_name_H-M   'P 1'
#
loop_
_entity.id
_entity.type
_entity.pdbx_description
1 polymer ?
#
loop_
_entity_poly.entity_id
_entity_poly.type
_entity_poly.pdbx_seq_one_letter_code
_entity_poly.pdbx_strand_id
1 'polypeptide(L)'
;MIVQVTSGFLVVGLIALFVFYRNQNYSYIELAENLINSYSAQQSTDDINNLEQLILDHEIIIKKLSAIRNCPFLPYEAAQDYKQKIELSLQQINEKKENLILLNELNQNFNEAQKLAGEAINLAKNPPHSIEVWQNIIDKWQQAIIRLNKISVTGLDEKFLLEINNNRNFYEKNLSIANQSLENERTGKSLFATGQKLLNEAHQLSNDNLLTNKQNAFKKRIEGIKKLSDIPPGTTFSKTAEGKIKQHGEIVNVELKKREEKTDKKQPVELDKKPEVQLTNGNKIKNPIEDYFRTVINGDREEKYWCNSFVEQSFFSPTDYKILGDNSISNDQKGAIYKIRVNASNAAGQPIIGTYRFYFENKNDKWCIFAFEKVKY
;
A
#
# COMPACT_ATOMS: atom_id res chain seq x y z
N MET A 1 -84.81 -62.10 -0.79
CA MET A 1 -84.40 -61.57 0.53
C MET A 1 -82.87 -61.73 0.68
N ILE A 2 -82.09 -61.04 -0.16
CA ILE A 2 -80.61 -60.98 -0.11
C ILE A 2 -80.20 -59.58 -0.59
N VAL A 3 -80.55 -58.52 0.15
CA VAL A 3 -80.09 -57.14 -0.15
C VAL A 3 -79.77 -56.32 1.12
N GLN A 4 -79.99 -56.82 2.34
CA GLN A 4 -79.85 -55.99 3.55
C GLN A 4 -78.58 -56.20 4.40
N VAL A 5 -77.67 -57.10 4.04
CA VAL A 5 -76.44 -57.36 4.84
C VAL A 5 -75.21 -56.62 4.30
N THR A 6 -75.23 -56.12 3.06
CA THR A 6 -74.08 -55.44 2.44
C THR A 6 -73.93 -53.97 2.87
N SER A 7 -74.98 -53.34 3.43
CA SER A 7 -74.94 -51.94 3.85
C SER A 7 -74.18 -51.70 5.16
N GLY A 8 -74.23 -52.65 6.10
CA GLY A 8 -73.57 -52.51 7.41
C GLY A 8 -72.04 -52.48 7.34
N PHE A 9 -71.44 -53.32 6.50
CA PHE A 9 -69.98 -53.39 6.35
C PHE A 9 -69.38 -52.15 5.70
N LEU A 10 -70.12 -51.54 4.76
CA LEU A 10 -69.68 -50.32 4.08
C LEU A 10 -69.62 -49.13 5.06
N VAL A 11 -70.60 -49.02 5.96
CA VAL A 11 -70.64 -47.96 6.98
C VAL A 11 -69.49 -48.09 7.98
N VAL A 12 -69.22 -49.31 8.49
CA VAL A 12 -68.10 -49.55 9.43
C VAL A 12 -66.75 -49.26 8.77
N GLY A 13 -66.57 -49.67 7.51
CA GLY A 13 -65.34 -49.39 6.75
C GLY A 13 -65.10 -47.89 6.56
N LEU A 14 -66.14 -47.11 6.24
CA LEU A 14 -66.05 -45.65 6.11
C LEU A 14 -65.71 -44.97 7.43
N ILE A 15 -66.28 -45.43 8.56
CA ILE A 15 -65.98 -44.91 9.89
C ILE A 15 -64.50 -45.18 10.24
N ALA A 16 -64.00 -46.39 10.00
CA ALA A 16 -62.61 -46.75 10.27
C ALA A 16 -61.63 -45.90 9.45
N LEU A 17 -61.90 -45.70 8.15
CA LEU A 17 -61.11 -44.83 7.28
C LEU A 17 -61.14 -43.38 7.76
N PHE A 18 -62.31 -42.90 8.20
CA PHE A 18 -62.46 -41.56 8.74
C PHE A 18 -61.64 -41.36 10.02
N VAL A 19 -61.71 -42.30 10.97
CA VAL A 19 -60.93 -42.27 12.21
C VAL A 19 -59.43 -42.33 11.92
N PHE A 20 -59.00 -43.19 10.99
CA PHE A 20 -57.60 -43.27 10.57
C PHE A 20 -57.10 -41.94 9.99
N TYR A 21 -57.86 -41.35 9.07
CA TYR A 21 -57.51 -40.07 8.46
C TYR A 21 -57.50 -38.93 9.48
N ARG A 22 -58.46 -38.91 10.40
CA ARG A 22 -58.50 -37.96 11.52
C ARG A 22 -57.23 -38.08 12.38
N ASN A 23 -56.88 -39.29 12.81
CA ASN A 23 -55.69 -39.53 13.64
C ASN A 23 -54.39 -39.14 12.92
N GLN A 24 -54.28 -39.44 11.62
CA GLN A 24 -53.15 -39.03 10.80
C GLN A 24 -53.01 -37.50 10.77
N ASN A 25 -54.11 -36.76 10.61
CA ASN A 25 -54.07 -35.29 10.61
C ASN A 25 -53.67 -34.70 11.97
N TYR A 26 -54.10 -35.30 13.10
CA TYR A 26 -53.65 -34.87 14.43
C TYR A 26 -52.15 -35.14 14.64
N SER A 27 -51.62 -36.26 14.11
CA SER A 27 -50.18 -36.53 14.19
C SER A 27 -49.34 -35.46 13.48
N TYR A 28 -49.85 -34.85 12.41
CA TYR A 28 -49.16 -33.75 11.73
C TYR A 28 -49.12 -32.46 12.56
N ILE A 29 -50.15 -32.22 13.38
CA ILE A 29 -50.18 -31.09 14.31
C ILE A 29 -49.18 -31.31 15.45
N GLU A 30 -49.12 -32.51 16.00
CA GLU A 30 -48.13 -32.85 17.04
C GLU A 30 -46.69 -32.75 16.51
N LEU A 31 -46.43 -33.21 15.29
CA LEU A 31 -45.13 -33.03 14.63
C LEU A 31 -44.81 -31.55 14.41
N ALA A 32 -45.80 -30.73 14.04
CA ALA A 32 -45.62 -29.29 13.87
C ALA A 32 -45.24 -28.60 15.19
N GLU A 33 -45.93 -28.94 16.28
CA GLU A 33 -45.64 -28.41 17.61
C GLU A 33 -44.24 -28.82 18.09
N ASN A 34 -43.88 -30.09 17.95
CA ASN A 34 -42.55 -30.59 18.28
C ASN A 34 -41.45 -29.89 17.47
N LEU A 35 -41.69 -29.62 16.18
CA LEU A 35 -40.73 -28.94 15.31
C LEU A 35 -40.51 -27.47 15.70
N ILE A 36 -41.57 -26.75 16.07
CA ILE A 36 -41.49 -25.37 16.58
C ILE A 36 -40.69 -25.34 17.90
N ASN A 37 -40.95 -26.31 18.79
CA ASN A 37 -40.22 -26.42 20.06
C ASN A 37 -38.75 -26.79 19.84
N SER A 38 -38.44 -27.67 18.88
CA SER A 38 -37.04 -28.01 18.56
C SER A 38 -36.28 -26.84 17.96
N TYR A 39 -36.90 -26.02 17.10
CA TYR A 39 -36.25 -24.80 16.59
C TYR A 39 -35.90 -23.84 17.74
N SER A 40 -36.83 -23.63 18.67
CA SER A 40 -36.60 -22.77 19.84
C SER A 40 -35.40 -23.27 20.67
N ALA A 41 -35.25 -24.60 20.81
CA ALA A 41 -34.10 -25.20 21.49
C ALA A 41 -32.79 -25.09 20.67
N GLN A 42 -32.89 -25.06 19.34
CA GLN A 42 -31.76 -25.01 18.41
C GLN A 42 -31.40 -23.59 17.93
N GLN A 43 -32.06 -22.54 18.44
CA GLN A 43 -31.74 -21.15 18.08
C GLN A 43 -30.28 -20.77 18.34
N SER A 44 -29.53 -21.55 19.15
CA SER A 44 -28.10 -21.37 19.41
C SER A 44 -27.17 -22.14 18.47
N THR A 45 -27.67 -22.98 17.55
CA THR A 45 -26.79 -23.73 16.64
C THR A 45 -26.23 -22.82 15.55
N ASP A 46 -24.90 -22.79 15.41
CA ASP A 46 -24.20 -22.07 14.33
C ASP A 46 -23.80 -23.01 13.17
N ASP A 47 -24.33 -24.24 13.16
CA ASP A 47 -24.06 -25.24 12.14
C ASP A 47 -25.06 -25.13 10.97
N ILE A 48 -24.55 -24.71 9.82
CA ILE A 48 -25.32 -24.54 8.58
C ILE A 48 -26.01 -25.84 8.16
N ASN A 49 -25.38 -27.01 8.34
CA ASN A 49 -25.97 -28.29 7.93
C ASN A 49 -27.21 -28.63 8.78
N ASN A 50 -27.18 -28.29 10.07
CA ASN A 50 -28.33 -28.47 10.96
C ASN A 50 -29.48 -27.54 10.55
N LEU A 51 -29.18 -26.29 10.17
CA LEU A 51 -30.20 -25.37 9.66
C LEU A 51 -30.81 -25.84 8.34
N GLU A 52 -30.02 -26.44 7.44
CA GLU A 52 -30.52 -27.02 6.19
C GLU A 52 -31.48 -28.18 6.41
N GLN A 53 -31.12 -29.09 7.33
CA GLN A 53 -32.02 -30.18 7.69
C GLN A 53 -33.31 -29.64 8.31
N LEU A 54 -33.20 -28.63 9.18
CA LEU A 54 -34.36 -28.02 9.81
C LEU A 54 -35.28 -27.34 8.80
N ILE A 55 -34.73 -26.66 7.78
CA ILE A 55 -35.49 -26.08 6.65
C ILE A 55 -36.27 -27.18 5.93
N LEU A 56 -35.62 -28.29 5.59
CA LEU A 56 -36.27 -29.41 4.89
C LEU A 56 -37.42 -30.00 5.72
N ASP A 57 -37.22 -30.15 7.04
CA ASP A 57 -38.25 -30.66 7.95
C ASP A 57 -39.46 -29.70 8.01
N HIS A 58 -39.22 -28.38 8.04
CA HIS A 58 -40.28 -27.35 8.00
C HIS A 58 -41.08 -27.43 6.69
N GLU A 59 -40.40 -27.52 5.54
CA GLU A 59 -41.07 -27.63 4.23
C GLU A 59 -41.95 -28.89 4.12
N ILE A 60 -41.47 -30.02 4.63
CA ILE A 60 -42.23 -31.28 4.65
C ILE A 60 -43.50 -31.14 5.50
N ILE A 61 -43.41 -30.52 6.69
CA ILE A 61 -44.57 -30.33 7.56
C ILE A 61 -45.56 -29.33 6.97
N ILE A 62 -45.09 -28.20 6.40
CA ILE A 62 -45.96 -27.23 5.70
C ILE A 62 -46.77 -27.94 4.59
N LYS A 63 -46.13 -28.81 3.81
CA LYS A 63 -46.79 -29.59 2.75
C LYS A 63 -47.86 -30.54 3.32
N LYS A 64 -47.58 -31.20 4.44
CA LYS A 64 -48.54 -32.09 5.14
C LYS A 64 -49.72 -31.32 5.71
N LEU A 65 -49.48 -30.20 6.40
CA LEU A 65 -50.53 -29.34 6.96
C LEU A 65 -51.42 -28.75 5.86
N SER A 66 -50.84 -28.35 4.73
CA SER A 66 -51.57 -27.82 3.57
C SER A 66 -52.48 -28.85 2.89
N ALA A 67 -52.25 -30.16 3.11
CA ALA A 67 -53.08 -31.23 2.56
C ALA A 67 -54.34 -31.53 3.39
N ILE A 68 -54.45 -30.97 4.61
CA ILE A 68 -55.61 -31.16 5.48
C ILE A 68 -56.79 -30.38 4.91
N ARG A 69 -57.88 -31.08 4.57
CA ARG A 69 -59.08 -30.47 3.98
C ARG A 69 -59.90 -29.73 5.04
N ASN A 70 -60.56 -28.65 4.62
CA ASN A 70 -61.58 -27.98 5.42
C ASN A 70 -62.86 -28.83 5.45
N CYS A 71 -62.92 -29.78 6.37
CA CYS A 71 -64.08 -30.62 6.61
C CYS A 71 -64.44 -30.61 8.09
N PRO A 72 -65.73 -30.70 8.46
CA PRO A 72 -66.14 -30.86 9.85
C PRO A 72 -65.38 -32.00 10.54
N PHE A 73 -65.03 -31.81 11.82
CA PHE A 73 -64.30 -32.77 12.67
C PHE A 73 -62.83 -33.05 12.32
N LEU A 74 -62.29 -32.42 11.27
CA LEU A 74 -60.84 -32.36 11.03
C LEU A 74 -60.25 -31.10 11.66
N PRO A 75 -58.98 -31.14 12.11
CA PRO A 75 -58.36 -30.01 12.79
C PRO A 75 -57.83 -28.97 11.79
N TYR A 76 -58.66 -28.52 10.86
CA TYR A 76 -58.25 -27.63 9.76
C TYR A 76 -57.75 -26.26 10.26
N GLU A 77 -58.48 -25.60 11.15
CA GLU A 77 -58.09 -24.28 11.67
C GLU A 77 -56.76 -24.33 12.43
N ALA A 78 -56.60 -25.34 13.29
CA ALA A 78 -55.34 -25.59 13.98
C ALA A 78 -54.19 -25.84 12.99
N ALA A 79 -54.43 -26.62 11.94
CA ALA A 79 -53.42 -26.87 10.91
C ALA A 79 -52.99 -25.58 10.17
N GLN A 80 -53.92 -24.65 9.91
CA GLN A 80 -53.58 -23.35 9.30
C GLN A 80 -52.79 -22.45 10.27
N ASP A 81 -53.18 -22.40 11.54
CA ASP A 81 -52.43 -21.65 12.57
C ASP A 81 -50.99 -22.18 12.71
N TYR A 82 -50.82 -23.50 12.82
CA TYR A 82 -49.49 -24.11 12.86
C TYR A 82 -48.69 -23.89 11.58
N LYS A 83 -49.34 -23.97 10.42
CA LYS A 83 -48.69 -23.68 9.14
C LYS A 83 -48.13 -22.26 9.14
N GLN A 84 -48.90 -21.26 9.55
CA GLN A 84 -48.44 -19.87 9.61
C GLN A 84 -47.25 -19.71 10.57
N LYS A 85 -47.30 -20.35 11.75
CA LYS A 85 -46.18 -20.34 12.71
C LYS A 85 -44.90 -20.97 12.14
N ILE A 86 -45.03 -22.09 11.42
CA ILE A 86 -43.90 -22.77 10.79
C ILE A 86 -43.34 -21.94 9.64
N GLU A 87 -44.19 -21.26 8.85
CA GLU A 87 -43.74 -20.35 7.78
C GLU A 87 -42.91 -19.18 8.34
N LEU A 88 -43.35 -18.59 9.45
CA LEU A 88 -42.57 -17.55 10.15
C LEU A 88 -41.24 -18.09 10.70
N SER A 89 -41.26 -19.27 11.33
CA SER A 89 -40.04 -19.95 11.80
C SER A 89 -39.06 -20.20 10.64
N LEU A 90 -39.57 -20.69 9.52
CA LEU A 90 -38.77 -20.97 8.32
C LEU A 90 -38.10 -19.70 7.76
N GLN A 91 -38.81 -18.56 7.75
CA GLN A 91 -38.22 -17.28 7.37
C GLN A 91 -37.04 -16.92 8.28
N GLN A 92 -37.21 -17.03 9.59
CA GLN A 92 -36.14 -16.73 10.57
C GLN A 92 -34.93 -17.66 10.42
N ILE A 93 -35.18 -18.96 10.15
CA ILE A 93 -34.11 -19.94 9.92
C ILE A 93 -33.33 -19.60 8.64
N ASN A 94 -34.02 -19.22 7.57
CA ASN A 94 -33.37 -18.82 6.32
C ASN A 94 -32.52 -17.55 6.50
N GLU A 95 -33.06 -16.51 7.15
CA GLU A 95 -32.31 -15.29 7.48
C GLU A 95 -31.07 -15.61 8.33
N LYS A 96 -31.20 -16.48 9.34
CA LYS A 96 -30.08 -16.92 10.16
C LYS A 96 -29.03 -17.68 9.34
N LYS A 97 -29.45 -18.58 8.46
CA LYS A 97 -28.56 -19.34 7.57
C LYS A 97 -27.76 -18.40 6.66
N GLU A 98 -28.44 -17.44 6.03
CA GLU A 98 -27.80 -16.44 5.16
C GLU A 98 -26.79 -15.59 5.95
N ASN A 99 -27.13 -15.15 7.16
CA ASN A 99 -26.23 -14.41 8.04
C ASN A 99 -24.98 -15.23 8.43
N LEU A 100 -25.13 -16.53 8.71
CA LEU A 100 -24.00 -17.40 9.02
C LEU A 100 -23.09 -17.64 7.80
N ILE A 101 -23.67 -17.82 6.61
CA ILE A 101 -22.90 -17.92 5.37
C ILE A 101 -22.09 -16.64 5.16
N LEU A 102 -22.73 -15.47 5.27
CA LEU A 102 -22.06 -14.17 5.13
C LEU A 102 -20.93 -14.00 6.15
N LEU A 103 -21.16 -14.37 7.42
CA LEU A 103 -20.16 -14.29 8.48
C LEU A 103 -18.96 -15.22 8.21
N ASN A 104 -19.21 -16.43 7.73
CA ASN A 104 -18.16 -17.37 7.35
C ASN A 104 -17.31 -16.85 6.19
N GLU A 105 -17.95 -16.33 5.13
CA GLU A 105 -17.26 -15.72 3.99
C GLU A 105 -16.43 -14.50 4.40
N LEU A 106 -16.97 -13.67 5.29
CA LEU A 106 -16.28 -12.52 5.85
C LEU A 106 -15.03 -12.94 6.62
N ASN A 107 -15.17 -13.89 7.55
CA ASN A 107 -14.06 -14.38 8.38
C ASN A 107 -12.99 -15.03 7.51
N GLN A 108 -13.39 -15.82 6.51
CA GLN A 108 -12.47 -16.42 5.57
C GLN A 108 -11.69 -15.35 4.77
N ASN A 109 -12.39 -14.39 4.15
CA ASN A 109 -11.74 -13.35 3.37
C ASN A 109 -10.79 -12.49 4.23
N PHE A 110 -11.20 -12.15 5.45
CA PHE A 110 -10.37 -11.38 6.37
C PHE A 110 -9.09 -12.15 6.77
N ASN A 111 -9.23 -13.41 7.18
CA ASN A 111 -8.09 -14.24 7.58
C ASN A 111 -7.12 -14.51 6.42
N GLU A 112 -7.65 -14.80 5.22
CA GLU A 112 -6.83 -14.98 4.03
C GLU A 112 -6.08 -13.70 3.65
N ALA A 113 -6.73 -12.52 3.78
CA ALA A 113 -6.06 -11.24 3.56
C ALA A 113 -4.89 -11.03 4.52
N GLN A 114 -5.09 -11.29 5.81
CA GLN A 114 -4.03 -11.18 6.82
C GLN A 114 -2.87 -12.14 6.55
N LYS A 115 -3.16 -13.38 6.13
CA LYS A 115 -2.13 -14.36 5.76
C LYS A 115 -1.29 -13.87 4.58
N LEU A 116 -1.94 -13.43 3.49
CA LEU A 116 -1.26 -12.92 2.29
C LEU A 116 -0.39 -11.69 2.62
N ALA A 117 -0.91 -10.77 3.42
CA ALA A 117 -0.15 -9.63 3.93
C ALA A 117 1.07 -10.07 4.76
N GLY A 118 0.91 -11.06 5.65
CA GLY A 118 2.00 -11.64 6.42
C GLY A 118 3.09 -12.27 5.55
N GLU A 119 2.71 -12.97 4.48
CA GLU A 119 3.63 -13.49 3.47
C GLU A 119 4.40 -12.36 2.77
N ALA A 120 3.70 -11.30 2.35
CA ALA A 120 4.31 -10.12 1.72
C ALA A 120 5.33 -9.43 2.65
N ILE A 121 4.97 -9.24 3.92
CA ILE A 121 5.87 -8.67 4.95
C ILE A 121 7.12 -9.53 5.11
N ASN A 122 6.96 -10.86 5.17
CA ASN A 122 8.09 -11.77 5.35
C ASN A 122 9.03 -11.76 4.14
N LEU A 123 8.49 -11.72 2.92
CA LEU A 123 9.28 -11.59 1.69
C LEU A 123 10.02 -10.24 1.63
N ALA A 124 9.42 -9.16 2.15
CA ALA A 124 10.02 -7.82 2.11
C ALA A 124 11.18 -7.61 3.09
N LYS A 125 11.42 -8.53 4.04
CA LYS A 125 12.52 -8.42 5.02
C LYS A 125 13.89 -8.43 4.34
N ASN A 126 14.83 -7.66 4.87
CA ASN A 126 16.24 -7.65 4.46
C ASN A 126 16.49 -7.32 2.97
N PRO A 127 16.05 -6.14 2.46
CA PRO A 127 16.43 -5.69 1.12
C PRO A 127 17.97 -5.52 1.00
N PRO A 128 18.53 -5.49 -0.23
CA PRO A 128 17.86 -5.39 -1.53
C PRO A 128 17.28 -6.72 -2.05
N HIS A 129 16.21 -6.62 -2.86
CA HIS A 129 15.53 -7.76 -3.47
C HIS A 129 15.60 -7.73 -4.99
N SER A 130 15.58 -8.92 -5.61
CA SER A 130 15.50 -9.03 -7.07
C SER A 130 14.14 -8.56 -7.60
N ILE A 131 14.07 -8.31 -8.91
CA ILE A 131 12.83 -7.96 -9.62
C ILE A 131 11.72 -9.00 -9.36
N GLU A 132 12.05 -10.29 -9.39
CA GLU A 132 11.09 -11.39 -9.19
C GLU A 132 10.53 -11.39 -7.76
N VAL A 133 11.39 -11.17 -6.75
CA VAL A 133 10.96 -11.08 -5.36
C VAL A 133 10.04 -9.88 -5.15
N TRP A 134 10.36 -8.71 -5.72
CA TRP A 134 9.47 -7.54 -5.67
C TRP A 134 8.12 -7.78 -6.33
N GLN A 135 8.09 -8.47 -7.48
CA GLN A 135 6.83 -8.84 -8.14
C GLN A 135 5.98 -9.76 -7.27
N ASN A 136 6.59 -10.74 -6.61
CA ASN A 136 5.87 -11.62 -5.68
C ASN A 136 5.31 -10.84 -4.47
N ILE A 137 6.09 -9.92 -3.89
CA ILE A 137 5.60 -9.04 -2.81
C ILE A 137 4.37 -8.22 -3.27
N ILE A 138 4.42 -7.65 -4.47
CA ILE A 138 3.32 -6.87 -5.06
C ILE A 138 2.07 -7.72 -5.24
N ASP A 139 2.21 -8.91 -5.82
CA ASP A 139 1.10 -9.84 -6.04
C ASP A 139 0.41 -10.22 -4.71
N LYS A 140 1.18 -10.51 -3.67
CA LYS A 140 0.65 -10.81 -2.32
C LYS A 140 -0.13 -9.63 -1.73
N TRP A 141 0.38 -8.40 -1.85
CA TRP A 141 -0.36 -7.21 -1.40
C TRP A 141 -1.65 -7.00 -2.18
N GLN A 142 -1.61 -7.16 -3.50
CA GLN A 142 -2.80 -7.02 -4.35
C GLN A 142 -3.87 -8.06 -3.99
N GLN A 143 -3.47 -9.33 -3.82
CA GLN A 143 -4.40 -10.38 -3.42
C GLN A 143 -5.01 -10.10 -2.03
N ALA A 144 -4.20 -9.63 -1.07
CA ALA A 144 -4.71 -9.26 0.26
C ALA A 144 -5.76 -8.14 0.18
N ILE A 145 -5.52 -7.11 -0.62
CA ILE A 145 -6.48 -6.01 -0.84
C ILE A 145 -7.76 -6.53 -1.52
N ILE A 146 -7.63 -7.38 -2.54
CA ILE A 146 -8.79 -8.00 -3.21
C ILE A 146 -9.67 -8.74 -2.21
N ARG A 147 -9.07 -9.48 -1.27
CA ARG A 147 -9.82 -10.20 -0.22
C ARG A 147 -10.56 -9.23 0.70
N LEU A 148 -9.92 -8.15 1.17
CA LEU A 148 -10.60 -7.13 1.98
C LEU A 148 -11.70 -6.38 1.24
N ASN A 149 -11.62 -6.27 -0.09
CA ASN A 149 -12.64 -5.62 -0.92
C ASN A 149 -13.86 -6.51 -1.18
N LYS A 150 -13.77 -7.82 -0.96
CA LYS A 150 -14.90 -8.74 -1.05
C LYS A 150 -15.80 -8.73 0.19
N ILE A 151 -15.31 -8.19 1.31
CA ILE A 151 -16.08 -8.13 2.55
C ILE A 151 -17.19 -7.09 2.40
N SER A 152 -18.44 -7.53 2.44
CA SER A 152 -19.61 -6.64 2.49
C SER A 152 -19.62 -5.86 3.80
N VAL A 153 -19.94 -4.56 3.75
CA VAL A 153 -20.00 -3.70 4.94
C VAL A 153 -21.33 -3.79 5.69
N THR A 154 -22.34 -4.42 5.10
CA THR A 154 -23.68 -4.47 5.68
C THR A 154 -23.73 -5.40 6.89
N GLY A 155 -24.27 -4.90 8.01
CA GLY A 155 -24.46 -5.69 9.23
C GLY A 155 -23.20 -5.90 10.06
N LEU A 156 -22.09 -5.22 9.73
CA LEU A 156 -20.84 -5.33 10.49
C LEU A 156 -20.78 -4.35 11.65
N ASP A 157 -20.15 -4.80 12.73
CA ASP A 157 -19.80 -3.95 13.86
C ASP A 157 -18.83 -2.85 13.41
N GLU A 158 -19.04 -1.63 13.92
CA GLU A 158 -18.27 -0.44 13.55
C GLU A 158 -16.77 -0.61 13.82
N LYS A 159 -16.39 -1.27 14.91
CA LYS A 159 -14.99 -1.53 15.24
C LYS A 159 -14.35 -2.45 14.22
N PHE A 160 -15.08 -3.46 13.75
CA PHE A 160 -14.59 -4.39 12.74
C PHE A 160 -14.44 -3.72 11.37
N LEU A 161 -15.38 -2.84 10.99
CA LEU A 161 -15.25 -2.00 9.80
C LEU A 161 -14.01 -1.10 9.84
N LEU A 162 -13.75 -0.49 11.00
CA LEU A 162 -12.56 0.33 11.20
C LEU A 162 -11.27 -0.50 11.03
N GLU A 163 -11.25 -1.73 11.55
CA GLU A 163 -10.11 -2.65 11.38
C GLU A 163 -9.86 -3.03 9.91
N ILE A 164 -10.91 -3.37 9.15
CA ILE A 164 -10.80 -3.65 7.72
C ILE A 164 -10.20 -2.46 6.97
N ASN A 165 -10.71 -1.24 7.23
CA ASN A 165 -10.23 -0.04 6.57
C ASN A 165 -8.78 0.29 6.94
N ASN A 166 -8.39 0.10 8.20
CA ASN A 166 -7.01 0.26 8.63
C ASN A 166 -6.07 -0.73 7.92
N ASN A 167 -6.47 -1.99 7.80
CA ASN A 167 -5.70 -3.00 7.07
C ASN A 167 -5.60 -2.66 5.58
N ARG A 168 -6.70 -2.23 4.94
CA ARG A 168 -6.68 -1.80 3.53
C ARG A 168 -5.70 -0.66 3.30
N ASN A 169 -5.79 0.41 4.09
CA ASN A 169 -4.89 1.57 4.00
C ASN A 169 -3.42 1.17 4.21
N PHE A 170 -3.17 0.29 5.19
CA PHE A 170 -1.84 -0.23 5.43
C PHE A 170 -1.32 -1.06 4.24
N TYR A 171 -2.14 -1.92 3.63
CA TYR A 171 -1.74 -2.76 2.50
C TYR A 171 -1.50 -1.91 1.24
N GLU A 172 -2.34 -0.92 0.95
CA GLU A 172 -2.18 -0.01 -0.18
C GLU A 172 -0.89 0.81 -0.07
N LYS A 173 -0.57 1.29 1.13
CA LYS A 173 0.70 1.99 1.39
C LYS A 173 1.90 1.09 1.11
N ASN A 174 1.88 -0.16 1.58
CA ASN A 174 2.97 -1.11 1.35
C ASN A 174 3.07 -1.54 -0.12
N LEU A 175 1.94 -1.70 -0.82
CA LEU A 175 1.91 -1.94 -2.26
C LEU A 175 2.58 -0.81 -3.04
N SER A 176 2.30 0.45 -2.69
CA SER A 176 2.94 1.62 -3.30
C SER A 176 4.46 1.60 -3.11
N ILE A 177 4.92 1.30 -1.88
CA ILE A 177 6.36 1.15 -1.57
C ILE A 177 6.99 0.03 -2.41
N ALA A 178 6.34 -1.14 -2.49
CA ALA A 178 6.85 -2.29 -3.25
C ALA A 178 6.94 -1.99 -4.75
N ASN A 179 5.95 -1.30 -5.32
CA ASN A 179 5.99 -0.83 -6.71
C ASN A 179 7.14 0.13 -6.97
N GLN A 180 7.38 1.09 -6.07
CA GLN A 180 8.49 2.01 -6.21
C GLN A 180 9.84 1.29 -6.13
N SER A 181 9.98 0.33 -5.21
CA SER A 181 11.19 -0.50 -5.10
C SER A 181 11.44 -1.35 -6.35
N LEU A 182 10.39 -1.92 -6.96
CA LEU A 182 10.49 -2.65 -8.23
C LEU A 182 11.03 -1.74 -9.35
N GLU A 183 10.53 -0.51 -9.43
CA GLU A 183 10.98 0.43 -10.46
C GLU A 183 12.41 0.91 -10.24
N ASN A 184 12.78 1.15 -8.98
CA ASN A 184 14.17 1.43 -8.61
C ASN A 184 15.10 0.28 -9.01
N GLU A 185 14.69 -0.97 -8.78
CA GLU A 185 15.47 -2.16 -9.13
C GLU A 185 15.65 -2.31 -10.65
N ARG A 186 14.59 -2.06 -11.43
CA ARG A 186 14.64 -2.03 -12.91
C ARG A 186 15.56 -0.93 -13.43
N THR A 187 15.42 0.27 -12.89
CA THR A 187 16.27 1.42 -13.23
C THR A 187 17.73 1.12 -12.89
N GLY A 188 17.98 0.58 -11.70
CA GLY A 188 19.30 0.16 -11.24
C GLY A 188 19.94 -0.86 -12.18
N LYS A 189 19.19 -1.89 -12.60
CA LYS A 189 19.66 -2.89 -13.58
C LYS A 189 20.07 -2.25 -14.91
N SER A 190 19.24 -1.35 -15.45
CA SER A 190 19.50 -0.67 -16.74
C SER A 190 20.72 0.25 -16.67
N LEU A 191 20.81 1.06 -15.63
CA LEU A 191 21.94 1.97 -15.39
C LEU A 191 23.23 1.20 -15.17
N PHE A 192 23.18 0.09 -14.42
CA PHE A 192 24.33 -0.77 -14.18
C PHE A 192 24.86 -1.38 -15.48
N ALA A 193 23.99 -1.96 -16.30
CA ALA A 193 24.37 -2.55 -17.58
C ALA A 193 24.99 -1.49 -18.52
N THR A 194 24.40 -0.30 -18.59
CA THR A 194 24.90 0.81 -19.40
C THR A 194 26.26 1.31 -18.91
N GLY A 195 26.39 1.52 -17.60
CA GLY A 195 27.65 1.94 -16.98
C GLY A 195 28.75 0.92 -17.22
N GLN A 196 28.47 -0.37 -17.04
CA GLN A 196 29.44 -1.43 -17.30
C GLN A 196 29.90 -1.47 -18.77
N LYS A 197 28.97 -1.30 -19.71
CA LYS A 197 29.31 -1.24 -21.14
C LYS A 197 30.27 -0.08 -21.44
N LEU A 198 29.98 1.12 -20.93
CA LEU A 198 30.83 2.30 -21.12
C LEU A 198 32.23 2.10 -20.51
N LEU A 199 32.31 1.47 -19.33
CA LEU A 199 33.59 1.16 -18.70
C LEU A 199 34.40 0.12 -19.48
N ASN A 200 33.75 -0.86 -20.10
CA ASN A 200 34.40 -1.84 -20.97
C ASN A 200 34.91 -1.20 -22.27
N GLU A 201 34.10 -0.34 -22.91
CA GLU A 201 34.52 0.45 -24.07
C GLU A 201 35.72 1.34 -23.74
N ALA A 202 35.70 2.00 -22.57
CA ALA A 202 36.81 2.79 -22.09
C ALA A 202 38.08 1.96 -21.90
N HIS A 203 37.96 0.74 -21.38
CA HIS A 203 39.09 -0.17 -21.21
C HIS A 203 39.69 -0.58 -22.56
N GLN A 204 38.86 -0.96 -23.53
CA GLN A 204 39.30 -1.31 -24.89
C GLN A 204 40.05 -0.15 -25.56
N LEU A 205 39.48 1.05 -25.51
CA LEU A 205 40.10 2.25 -26.09
C LEU A 205 41.41 2.66 -25.39
N SER A 206 41.56 2.35 -24.10
CA SER A 206 42.77 2.69 -23.34
C SER A 206 44.00 1.85 -23.71
N ASN A 207 43.79 0.71 -24.36
CA ASN A 207 44.88 -0.16 -24.83
C ASN A 207 45.49 0.32 -26.16
N ASP A 208 44.87 1.31 -26.82
CA ASP A 208 45.40 1.93 -28.02
C ASP A 208 46.35 3.10 -27.67
N ASN A 209 47.42 3.25 -28.44
CA ASN A 209 48.39 4.33 -28.27
C ASN A 209 47.94 5.67 -28.88
N LEU A 210 46.91 5.68 -29.73
CA LEU A 210 46.37 6.89 -30.33
C LEU A 210 45.81 7.85 -29.26
N LEU A 211 46.26 9.11 -29.29
CA LEU A 211 45.84 10.14 -28.34
C LEU A 211 44.31 10.32 -28.31
N THR A 212 43.68 10.32 -29.48
CA THR A 212 42.22 10.40 -29.62
C THR A 212 41.51 9.26 -28.90
N ASN A 213 42.05 8.04 -28.96
CA ASN A 213 41.47 6.88 -28.28
C ASN A 213 41.63 6.96 -26.77
N LYS A 214 42.77 7.47 -26.27
CA LYS A 214 42.95 7.76 -24.83
C LYS A 214 41.98 8.84 -24.32
N GLN A 215 41.73 9.88 -25.11
CA GLN A 215 40.75 10.91 -24.76
C GLN A 215 39.31 10.35 -24.74
N ASN A 216 38.96 9.54 -25.73
CA ASN A 216 37.66 8.87 -25.81
C ASN A 216 37.48 7.88 -24.65
N ALA A 217 38.52 7.12 -24.28
CA ALA A 217 38.53 6.22 -23.14
C ALA A 217 38.20 6.98 -21.84
N PHE A 218 38.87 8.11 -21.61
CA PHE A 218 38.63 8.94 -20.43
C PHE A 218 37.19 9.46 -20.37
N LYS A 219 36.67 9.99 -21.49
CA LYS A 219 35.27 10.46 -21.60
C LYS A 219 34.28 9.34 -21.27
N LYS A 220 34.44 8.18 -21.90
CA LYS A 220 33.60 6.99 -21.66
C LYS A 220 33.66 6.52 -20.22
N ARG A 221 34.83 6.59 -19.57
CA ARG A 221 34.98 6.23 -18.16
C ARG A 221 34.20 7.17 -17.25
N ILE A 222 34.27 8.48 -17.47
CA ILE A 222 33.48 9.46 -16.71
C ILE A 222 31.98 9.21 -16.90
N GLU A 223 31.52 9.02 -18.14
CA GLU A 223 30.12 8.73 -18.43
C GLU A 223 29.66 7.43 -17.75
N GLY A 224 30.50 6.39 -17.77
CA GLY A 224 30.24 5.11 -17.09
C GLY A 224 30.12 5.28 -15.57
N ILE A 225 31.05 6.00 -14.93
CA ILE A 225 30.99 6.32 -13.50
C ILE A 225 29.70 7.08 -13.16
N LYS A 226 29.33 8.07 -13.97
CA LYS A 226 28.09 8.84 -13.78
C LYS A 226 26.85 7.93 -13.83
N LYS A 227 26.77 7.03 -14.82
CA LYS A 227 25.65 6.07 -14.91
C LYS A 227 25.58 5.14 -13.71
N LEU A 228 26.72 4.69 -13.20
CA LEU A 228 26.76 3.89 -11.98
C LEU A 228 26.37 4.68 -10.73
N SER A 229 26.74 5.96 -10.62
CA SER A 229 26.37 6.80 -9.48
C SER A 229 24.89 7.18 -9.46
N ASP A 230 24.23 7.15 -10.62
CA ASP A 230 22.79 7.42 -10.74
C ASP A 230 21.92 6.22 -10.31
N ILE A 231 22.51 5.05 -9.98
CA ILE A 231 21.78 3.87 -9.52
C ILE A 231 21.09 4.18 -8.17
N PRO A 232 19.77 3.95 -8.04
CA PRO A 232 19.07 4.18 -6.78
C PRO A 232 19.67 3.34 -5.63
N PRO A 233 19.79 3.91 -4.42
CA PRO A 233 20.25 3.17 -3.26
C PRO A 233 19.24 2.07 -2.87
N GLY A 234 19.72 0.99 -2.26
CA GLY A 234 18.88 -0.12 -1.81
C GLY A 234 18.43 -1.07 -2.94
N THR A 235 19.06 -0.98 -4.12
CA THR A 235 18.91 -1.94 -5.22
C THR A 235 19.96 -3.05 -5.12
N THR A 236 19.77 -4.18 -5.80
CA THR A 236 20.77 -5.26 -5.80
C THR A 236 22.08 -4.85 -6.49
N PHE A 237 22.05 -3.76 -7.28
CA PHE A 237 23.19 -3.25 -8.04
C PHE A 237 24.00 -2.18 -7.30
N SER A 238 23.47 -1.56 -6.23
CA SER A 238 24.10 -0.37 -5.63
C SER A 238 25.51 -0.67 -5.07
N LYS A 239 25.65 -1.74 -4.27
CA LYS A 239 26.93 -2.12 -3.65
C LYS A 239 27.99 -2.47 -4.69
N THR A 240 27.60 -3.18 -5.75
CA THR A 240 28.53 -3.53 -6.84
C THR A 240 28.90 -2.30 -7.66
N ALA A 241 27.97 -1.38 -7.88
CA ALA A 241 28.23 -0.11 -8.55
C ALA A 241 29.23 0.75 -7.77
N GLU A 242 29.07 0.87 -6.45
CA GLU A 242 30.00 1.60 -5.57
C GLU A 242 31.44 1.08 -5.69
N GLY A 243 31.63 -0.24 -5.71
CA GLY A 243 32.95 -0.85 -5.91
C GLY A 243 33.59 -0.46 -7.24
N LYS A 244 32.79 -0.46 -8.32
CA LYS A 244 33.26 -0.06 -9.66
C LYS A 244 33.54 1.44 -9.77
N ILE A 245 32.70 2.27 -9.15
CA ILE A 245 32.91 3.72 -9.08
C ILE A 245 34.24 4.02 -8.39
N LYS A 246 34.53 3.37 -7.25
CA LYS A 246 35.79 3.54 -6.54
C LYS A 246 36.98 3.15 -7.42
N GLN A 247 36.94 1.95 -8.00
CA GLN A 247 38.01 1.43 -8.87
C GLN A 247 38.29 2.36 -10.05
N HIS A 248 37.26 2.82 -10.76
CA HIS A 248 37.45 3.65 -11.95
C HIS A 248 37.69 5.13 -11.62
N GLY A 249 37.19 5.61 -10.48
CA GLY A 249 37.40 6.97 -9.99
C GLY A 249 38.87 7.23 -9.66
N GLU A 250 39.58 6.25 -9.08
CA GLU A 250 41.02 6.34 -8.85
C GLU A 250 41.79 6.57 -10.16
N ILE A 251 41.44 5.86 -11.23
CA ILE A 251 42.11 6.01 -12.53
C ILE A 251 41.81 7.40 -13.13
N VAL A 252 40.56 7.87 -13.04
CA VAL A 252 40.18 9.23 -13.49
C VAL A 252 40.98 10.30 -12.74
N ASN A 253 41.10 10.18 -11.42
CA ASN A 253 41.85 11.13 -10.59
C ASN A 253 43.33 11.18 -10.96
N VAL A 254 43.96 10.02 -11.21
CA VAL A 254 45.36 9.96 -11.68
C VAL A 254 45.52 10.62 -13.05
N GLU A 255 44.59 10.41 -13.98
CA GLU A 255 44.63 11.03 -15.30
C GLU A 255 44.41 12.55 -15.25
N LEU A 256 43.56 13.05 -14.34
CA LEU A 256 43.34 14.49 -14.11
C LEU A 256 44.61 15.17 -13.59
N LYS A 257 45.25 14.61 -12.55
CA LYS A 257 46.51 15.15 -12.01
C LYS A 257 47.61 15.25 -13.07
N LYS A 258 47.77 14.22 -13.90
CA LYS A 258 48.73 14.23 -15.03
C LYS A 258 48.45 15.31 -16.06
N ARG A 259 47.19 15.75 -16.21
CA ARG A 259 46.83 16.86 -17.11
C ARG A 259 47.17 18.20 -16.48
N GLU A 260 46.87 18.37 -15.20
CA GLU A 260 47.19 19.58 -14.42
C GLU A 260 48.71 19.87 -14.44
N GLU A 261 49.54 18.86 -14.16
CA GLU A 261 51.01 18.98 -14.18
C GLU A 261 51.59 19.36 -15.55
N LYS A 262 50.88 19.06 -16.65
CA LYS A 262 51.30 19.44 -18.01
C LYS A 262 50.91 20.87 -18.36
N THR A 263 49.82 21.38 -17.81
CA THR A 263 49.40 22.77 -17.99
C THR A 263 50.32 23.74 -17.25
N ASP A 264 50.78 23.40 -16.05
CA ASP A 264 51.67 24.26 -15.25
C ASP A 264 53.09 24.42 -15.84
N LYS A 265 53.49 23.53 -16.76
CA LYS A 265 54.77 23.64 -17.48
C LYS A 265 54.70 24.51 -18.74
N LYS A 266 53.54 25.07 -19.10
CA LYS A 266 53.47 26.14 -20.09
C LYS A 266 53.79 27.47 -19.39
N GLN A 267 54.99 27.96 -19.65
CA GLN A 267 55.57 29.23 -19.18
C GLN A 267 54.50 30.35 -19.17
N PRO A 268 54.38 31.14 -18.10
CA PRO A 268 53.31 32.12 -17.96
C PRO A 268 53.49 33.19 -19.03
N VAL A 269 52.52 33.26 -19.95
CA VAL A 269 52.31 34.48 -20.73
C VAL A 269 51.74 35.50 -19.75
N GLU A 270 52.53 36.53 -19.48
CA GLU A 270 52.22 37.66 -18.63
C GLU A 270 50.92 38.32 -19.13
N LEU A 271 49.80 38.03 -18.46
CA LEU A 271 48.53 38.70 -18.67
C LEU A 271 48.20 39.54 -17.43
N ASP A 272 47.88 40.80 -17.69
CA ASP A 272 47.60 41.85 -16.71
C ASP A 272 46.65 41.41 -15.60
N LYS A 273 47.11 41.59 -14.35
CA LYS A 273 46.39 41.27 -13.12
C LYS A 273 45.20 42.20 -12.93
N LYS A 274 43.99 41.66 -13.02
CA LYS A 274 42.76 42.28 -12.50
C LYS A 274 42.65 41.97 -10.99
N PRO A 275 42.27 42.94 -10.13
CA PRO A 275 42.35 42.77 -8.68
C PRO A 275 41.37 41.73 -8.16
N GLU A 276 41.89 40.84 -7.32
CA GLU A 276 41.20 39.78 -6.61
C GLU A 276 40.51 40.37 -5.37
N VAL A 277 39.18 40.36 -5.33
CA VAL A 277 38.40 40.76 -4.15
C VAL A 277 38.37 39.59 -3.18
N GLN A 278 39.16 39.67 -2.11
CA GLN A 278 39.14 38.70 -1.02
C GLN A 278 37.97 38.97 -0.07
N LEU A 279 37.13 37.96 0.14
CA LEU A 279 36.10 37.94 1.18
C LEU A 279 36.75 37.69 2.55
N THR A 280 36.83 38.72 3.38
CA THR A 280 37.18 38.58 4.79
C THR A 280 35.91 38.39 5.65
N ASN A 281 36.01 37.49 6.62
CA ASN A 281 35.13 37.24 7.77
C ASN A 281 33.84 36.42 7.57
N GLY A 282 33.93 35.15 7.97
CA GLY A 282 32.84 34.18 8.11
C GLY A 282 31.78 34.48 9.20
N ASN A 283 31.71 35.71 9.73
CA ASN A 283 30.72 36.11 10.73
C ASN A 283 29.49 36.82 10.17
N LYS A 284 29.48 37.26 8.90
CA LYS A 284 28.33 37.98 8.31
C LYS A 284 27.28 37.08 7.64
N ILE A 285 27.62 35.83 7.31
CA ILE A 285 26.75 34.94 6.51
C ILE A 285 25.97 33.91 7.37
N LYS A 286 26.10 33.93 8.70
CA LYS A 286 25.18 33.16 9.57
C LYS A 286 23.77 33.77 9.58
N ASN A 287 23.68 35.07 9.31
CA ASN A 287 22.45 35.85 9.37
C ASN A 287 21.43 35.55 8.26
N PRO A 288 21.80 35.36 6.97
CA PRO A 288 20.82 35.22 5.89
C PRO A 288 19.97 33.95 5.93
N ILE A 289 20.49 32.83 6.44
CA ILE A 289 19.72 31.57 6.54
C ILE A 289 18.72 31.66 7.69
N GLU A 290 19.16 32.08 8.87
CA GLU A 290 18.28 32.26 10.02
C GLU A 290 17.23 33.34 9.75
N ASP A 291 17.61 34.44 9.09
CA ASP A 291 16.71 35.51 8.69
C ASP A 291 15.73 35.06 7.60
N TYR A 292 16.18 34.29 6.58
CA TYR A 292 15.30 33.66 5.60
C TYR A 292 14.22 32.81 6.25
N PHE A 293 14.61 31.89 7.15
CA PHE A 293 13.63 31.06 7.82
C PHE A 293 12.69 31.91 8.69
N ARG A 294 13.18 32.94 9.41
CA ARG A 294 12.30 33.86 10.16
C ARG A 294 11.31 34.61 9.27
N THR A 295 11.75 35.17 8.13
CA THR A 295 10.93 35.96 7.22
C THR A 295 9.85 35.11 6.53
N VAL A 296 10.23 33.95 5.99
CA VAL A 296 9.27 33.02 5.33
C VAL A 296 8.22 32.53 6.32
N ILE A 297 8.62 32.30 7.57
CA ILE A 297 7.75 31.74 8.61
C ILE A 297 6.80 32.78 9.19
N ASN A 298 7.27 34.01 9.39
CA ASN A 298 6.41 35.08 9.90
C ASN A 298 5.41 35.59 8.84
N GLY A 299 5.40 35.00 7.64
CA GLY A 299 4.53 35.41 6.55
C GLY A 299 4.85 36.79 6.01
N ASP A 300 6.06 37.31 6.28
CA ASP A 300 6.51 38.61 5.83
C ASP A 300 7.08 38.46 4.42
N ARG A 301 6.22 38.72 3.42
CA ARG A 301 6.41 38.32 2.01
C ARG A 301 7.26 39.29 1.21
N GLU A 302 8.28 39.89 1.81
CA GLU A 302 9.20 40.72 1.04
C GLU A 302 10.09 39.84 0.14
N GLU A 303 10.20 40.20 -1.15
CA GLU A 303 11.02 39.54 -2.19
C GLU A 303 12.54 39.56 -1.91
N LYS A 304 12.94 39.86 -0.68
CA LYS A 304 14.29 40.24 -0.29
C LYS A 304 15.34 39.14 -0.45
N TYR A 305 14.93 37.86 -0.44
CA TYR A 305 15.85 36.72 -0.34
C TYR A 305 15.82 35.74 -1.51
N TRP A 306 14.98 35.95 -2.53
CA TRP A 306 14.90 35.07 -3.70
C TRP A 306 15.44 35.74 -4.96
N CYS A 307 16.35 35.07 -5.65
CA CYS A 307 16.89 35.60 -6.90
C CYS A 307 15.89 35.49 -8.08
N ASN A 308 14.83 34.70 -7.91
CA ASN A 308 13.73 34.46 -8.85
C ASN A 308 12.41 34.29 -8.07
N SER A 309 11.33 34.89 -8.54
CA SER A 309 9.99 34.91 -7.93
C SER A 309 9.22 33.56 -8.00
N PHE A 310 9.87 32.45 -8.35
CA PHE A 310 9.21 31.26 -8.89
C PHE A 310 9.35 29.97 -8.06
N VAL A 311 9.53 30.06 -6.75
CA VAL A 311 9.55 28.87 -5.88
C VAL A 311 8.17 28.62 -5.28
N GLU A 312 7.58 27.48 -5.62
CA GLU A 312 6.29 27.02 -5.07
C GLU A 312 6.34 26.95 -3.53
N GLN A 313 5.47 27.73 -2.90
CA GLN A 313 5.54 28.16 -1.50
C GLN A 313 5.04 27.13 -0.46
N SER A 314 5.17 25.83 -0.73
CA SER A 314 4.48 24.78 0.07
C SER A 314 5.39 23.83 0.86
N PHE A 315 6.71 24.05 0.89
CA PHE A 315 7.65 23.02 1.38
C PHE A 315 7.81 22.90 2.90
N PHE A 316 7.63 23.99 3.67
CA PHE A 316 7.80 23.98 5.11
C PHE A 316 6.61 24.70 5.79
N SER A 317 6.04 24.07 6.82
CA SER A 317 5.07 24.73 7.70
C SER A 317 5.77 25.84 8.49
N PRO A 318 5.15 27.01 8.65
CA PRO A 318 5.74 28.11 9.39
C PRO A 318 6.06 27.77 10.85
N THR A 319 5.25 26.92 11.49
CA THR A 319 5.18 26.88 12.96
C THR A 319 6.27 26.05 13.63
N ASP A 320 6.88 25.09 12.94
CA ASP A 320 7.67 24.04 13.58
C ASP A 320 8.92 23.70 12.78
N TYR A 321 10.02 24.46 12.96
CA TYR A 321 11.32 24.06 12.44
C TYR A 321 12.45 24.19 13.47
N LYS A 322 13.44 23.31 13.36
CA LYS A 322 14.70 23.39 14.10
C LYS A 322 15.87 23.07 13.17
N ILE A 323 16.83 23.99 13.08
CA ILE A 323 18.11 23.74 12.42
C ILE A 323 18.94 22.83 13.35
N LEU A 324 19.24 21.62 12.87
CA LEU A 324 19.96 20.60 13.63
C LEU A 324 21.48 20.63 13.41
N GLY A 325 21.96 21.38 12.42
CA GLY A 325 23.38 21.54 12.12
C GLY A 325 23.60 22.26 10.78
N ASP A 326 24.71 22.98 10.68
CA ASP A 326 25.16 23.72 9.50
C ASP A 326 26.60 23.32 9.16
N ASN A 327 26.83 22.90 7.92
CA ASN A 327 28.16 22.76 7.34
C ASN A 327 28.21 23.63 6.09
N SER A 328 28.99 24.71 6.13
CA SER A 328 29.29 25.51 4.94
C SER A 328 30.21 24.72 4.01
N ILE A 329 29.88 24.70 2.72
CA ILE A 329 30.68 24.01 1.72
C ILE A 329 31.01 25.02 0.62
N SER A 330 32.26 25.51 0.65
CA SER A 330 32.91 26.25 -0.44
C SER A 330 32.35 27.64 -0.77
N ASN A 331 33.21 28.65 -0.66
CA ASN A 331 33.05 29.95 -1.32
C ASN A 331 33.84 29.91 -2.62
N ASP A 332 33.18 29.92 -3.77
CA ASP A 332 33.80 30.36 -5.02
C ASP A 332 33.31 31.78 -5.35
N GLN A 333 33.96 32.46 -6.30
CA GLN A 333 33.59 33.83 -6.67
C GLN A 333 32.19 33.96 -7.32
N LYS A 334 31.45 32.86 -7.50
CA LYS A 334 30.17 32.82 -8.23
C LYS A 334 28.99 32.33 -7.38
N GLY A 335 29.20 31.77 -6.20
CA GLY A 335 28.13 31.34 -5.31
C GLY A 335 28.60 30.79 -3.97
N ALA A 336 27.64 30.58 -3.07
CA ALA A 336 27.86 29.90 -1.80
C ALA A 336 26.90 28.71 -1.68
N ILE A 337 27.40 27.59 -1.15
CA ILE A 337 26.59 26.37 -0.94
C ILE A 337 26.54 26.06 0.56
N TYR A 338 25.32 25.92 1.09
CA TYR A 338 25.09 25.58 2.49
C TYR A 338 24.36 24.25 2.60
N LYS A 339 24.84 23.38 3.50
CA LYS A 339 24.19 22.12 3.81
C LYS A 339 23.58 22.19 5.21
N ILE A 340 22.26 22.23 5.27
CA ILE A 340 21.51 22.44 6.52
C ILE A 340 20.68 21.19 6.81
N ARG A 341 20.74 20.69 8.05
CA ARG A 341 19.78 19.67 8.50
C ARG A 341 18.59 20.35 9.15
N VAL A 342 17.41 20.13 8.58
CA VAL A 342 16.15 20.72 9.04
C VAL A 342 15.27 19.62 9.61
N ASN A 343 14.74 19.86 10.81
CA ASN A 343 13.58 19.15 11.33
C ASN A 343 12.41 20.11 11.21
N ALA A 344 11.47 19.84 10.31
CA ALA A 344 10.30 20.67 10.09
C ALA A 344 9.02 19.82 9.97
N SER A 345 7.86 20.45 9.84
CA SER A 345 6.61 19.78 9.42
C SER A 345 6.15 20.31 8.05
N ASN A 346 5.49 19.50 7.22
CA ASN A 346 4.82 20.01 6.02
C ASN A 346 3.51 20.74 6.37
N ALA A 347 2.83 21.32 5.38
CA ALA A 347 1.54 21.98 5.57
C ALA A 347 0.44 21.07 6.17
N ALA A 348 0.62 19.74 6.10
CA ALA A 348 -0.27 18.74 6.71
C ALA A 348 0.20 18.30 8.12
N GLY A 349 1.20 18.96 8.72
CA GLY A 349 1.72 18.64 10.05
C GLY A 349 2.62 17.39 10.11
N GLN A 350 2.99 16.80 8.98
CA GLN A 350 3.83 15.61 8.95
C GLN A 350 5.31 16.00 9.11
N PRO A 351 6.08 15.32 9.99
CA PRO A 351 7.48 15.65 10.21
C PRO A 351 8.31 15.35 8.96
N ILE A 352 8.99 16.38 8.45
CA ILE A 352 10.03 16.30 7.44
C ILE A 352 11.37 16.53 8.12
N ILE A 353 12.08 15.44 8.41
CA ILE A 353 13.50 15.49 8.77
C ILE A 353 14.31 15.23 7.51
N GLY A 354 15.16 16.17 7.15
CA GLY A 354 15.99 16.07 5.95
C GLY A 354 17.23 16.93 6.03
N THR A 355 18.23 16.58 5.23
CA THR A 355 19.31 17.51 4.94
C THR A 355 19.06 18.14 3.59
N TYR A 356 19.21 19.45 3.53
CA TYR A 356 18.96 20.25 2.34
C TYR A 356 20.24 20.98 1.98
N ARG A 357 20.46 21.13 0.68
CA ARG A 357 21.54 21.94 0.13
C ARG A 357 20.92 23.17 -0.49
N PHE A 358 21.34 24.35 -0.04
CA PHE A 358 20.91 25.64 -0.54
C PHE A 358 22.00 26.26 -1.39
N TYR A 359 21.60 26.85 -2.51
CA TYR A 359 22.49 27.51 -3.45
C TYR A 359 22.19 29.00 -3.45
N PHE A 360 23.23 29.79 -3.20
CA PHE A 360 23.16 31.25 -3.12
C PHE A 360 23.89 31.88 -4.29
N GLU A 361 23.32 32.96 -4.81
CA GLU A 361 23.90 33.82 -5.83
C GLU A 361 23.96 35.25 -5.27
N ASN A 362 25.02 35.98 -5.61
CA ASN A 362 25.13 37.40 -5.26
C ASN A 362 24.67 38.25 -6.45
N LYS A 363 23.53 38.94 -6.30
CA LYS A 363 23.01 39.90 -7.27
C LYS A 363 22.92 41.29 -6.63
N ASN A 364 23.56 42.29 -7.24
CA ASN A 364 23.51 43.69 -6.80
C ASN A 364 23.87 43.86 -5.31
N ASP A 365 25.00 43.27 -4.89
CA ASP A 365 25.49 43.27 -3.50
C ASP A 365 24.54 42.63 -2.47
N LYS A 366 23.58 41.81 -2.92
CA LYS A 366 22.67 41.04 -2.07
C LYS A 366 22.80 39.55 -2.39
N TRP A 367 22.97 38.75 -1.35
CA TRP A 367 22.89 37.30 -1.44
C TRP A 367 21.43 36.86 -1.42
N CYS A 368 21.02 36.09 -2.41
CA CYS A 368 19.70 35.50 -2.49
C CYS A 368 19.81 34.00 -2.79
N ILE A 369 18.81 33.24 -2.35
CA ILE A 369 18.67 31.82 -2.67
C ILE A 369 18.11 31.74 -4.08
N PHE A 370 18.74 30.94 -4.94
CA PHE A 370 18.24 30.68 -6.29
C PHE A 370 17.78 29.24 -6.48
N ALA A 371 18.28 28.31 -5.67
CA ALA A 371 17.86 26.91 -5.68
C ALA A 371 18.08 26.24 -4.32
N PHE A 372 17.34 25.17 -4.07
CA PHE A 372 17.63 24.23 -2.99
C PHE A 372 17.25 22.82 -3.42
N GLU A 373 17.90 21.82 -2.81
CA GLU A 373 17.56 20.41 -3.04
C GLU A 373 17.63 19.62 -1.74
N LYS A 374 16.80 18.58 -1.62
CA LYS A 374 16.92 17.61 -0.53
C LYS A 374 18.09 16.67 -0.83
N VAL A 375 19.09 16.68 0.04
CA VAL A 375 20.23 15.76 -0.03
C VAL A 375 19.78 14.41 0.53
N LYS A 376 19.71 13.39 -0.34
CA LYS A 376 19.56 12.00 0.08
C LYS A 376 20.91 11.52 0.62
N TYR A 377 20.91 10.96 1.83
CA TYR A 377 22.05 10.22 2.37
C TYR A 377 22.05 8.79 1.84
#